data_AF-A0A847KVU3-F1
#
_entry.id   AF-A0A847KVU3-F1
#
_cell.length_a   1.000
_cell.length_b   1.000
_cell.length_c   1.000
_cell.angle_alpha   90.00
_cell.angle_beta   90.00
_cell.angle_gamma   90.00
#
_symmetry.space_group_name_H-M   'P 1'
#
loop_
_entity.id
_entity.type
_entity.pdbx_description
1 polymer ?
#
loop_
_entity_poly.entity_id
_entity_poly.type
_entity_poly.pdbx_seq_one_letter_code
_entity_poly.pdbx_strand_id
1 'polypeptide(L)' 'IENRLKLQNPIYSETAAYGHMGRTPRIVKKHFASRYEGNKEMEVELFTWEKLDFVSEIKKEFGLE' A
#
# COMPACT_ATOMS: atom_id res chain seq x y z
N ILE A 1 10.10 -4.58 -6.96
CA ILE A 1 9.43 -3.42 -6.31
C ILE A 1 7.91 -3.65 -6.26
N GLU A 2 7.27 -3.88 -7.41
CA GLU A 2 5.80 -4.05 -7.54
C GLU A 2 5.21 -5.09 -6.58
N ASN A 3 5.83 -6.28 -6.49
CA ASN A 3 5.34 -7.35 -5.61
C ASN A 3 5.46 -6.99 -4.13
N ARG A 4 6.62 -6.45 -3.70
CA ARG A 4 6.88 -6.07 -2.30
C ARG A 4 5.93 -4.98 -1.82
N LEU A 5 5.76 -3.94 -2.65
CA LEU A 5 4.91 -2.80 -2.33
C LEU A 5 3.44 -3.01 -2.75
N LYS A 6 3.10 -4.14 -3.36
CA LYS A 6 1.75 -4.48 -3.82
C LYS A 6 1.12 -3.44 -4.76
N LEU A 7 1.92 -2.87 -5.67
CA LEU A 7 1.53 -1.72 -6.52
C LEU A 7 0.50 -2.05 -7.62
N GLN A 8 0.25 -3.33 -7.88
CA GLN A 8 -0.77 -3.77 -8.84
C GLN A 8 -2.20 -3.68 -8.26
N ASN A 9 -2.33 -3.33 -6.97
CA ASN A 9 -3.63 -3.10 -6.34
C ASN A 9 -4.18 -1.68 -6.60
N PRO A 10 -5.51 -1.49 -6.61
CA PRO A 10 -6.14 -0.19 -6.84
C PRO A 10 -6.08 0.74 -5.61
N ILE A 11 -4.88 1.27 -5.32
CA ILE A 11 -4.55 2.05 -4.11
C ILE A 11 -4.35 3.56 -4.36
N TYR A 12 -4.48 4.02 -5.61
CA TYR A 12 -4.02 5.35 -6.00
C TYR A 12 -5.00 6.49 -5.69
N SER A 13 -6.30 6.20 -5.59
CA SER A 13 -7.33 7.23 -5.36
C SER A 13 -7.07 8.06 -4.10
N GLU A 14 -6.65 7.41 -3.02
CA GLU A 14 -6.38 8.05 -1.73
C GLU A 14 -5.08 8.86 -1.76
N THR A 15 -4.15 8.52 -2.65
CA THR A 15 -2.87 9.20 -2.81
C THR A 15 -2.99 10.49 -3.63
N ALA A 16 -4.07 10.63 -4.43
CA ALA A 16 -4.30 11.78 -5.30
C ALA A 16 -4.72 13.06 -4.55
N ALA A 17 -4.99 12.96 -3.24
CA ALA A 17 -5.35 14.10 -2.39
C ALA A 17 -4.44 14.17 -1.16
N TYR A 18 -4.06 15.39 -0.79
CA TYR A 18 -3.26 15.69 0.41
C TYR A 18 -1.89 15.00 0.45
N GLY A 19 -1.28 14.77 -0.72
CA GLY A 19 0.08 14.27 -0.87
C GLY A 19 0.22 12.74 -0.82
N HIS A 20 1.30 12.26 -1.44
CA HIS A 20 1.61 10.84 -1.56
C HIS A 20 2.42 10.27 -0.37
N MET A 21 3.06 11.13 0.42
CA MET A 21 4.03 10.77 1.46
C MET A 21 3.60 11.26 2.85
N GLY A 22 4.17 10.66 3.90
CA GLY A 22 3.92 11.05 5.30
C GLY A 22 2.58 10.55 5.85
N ARG A 23 2.03 9.49 5.28
CA ARG A 23 0.74 8.91 5.67
C ARG A 23 0.95 7.53 6.26
N THR A 24 0.23 7.23 7.34
CA THR A 24 0.32 5.91 7.99
C THR A 24 -0.24 4.82 7.06
N PRO A 25 0.52 3.74 6.78
CA PRO A 25 0.01 2.59 6.06
C PRO A 25 -1.22 2.01 6.75
N ARG A 26 -2.24 1.65 5.98
CA ARG A 26 -3.49 1.08 6.52
C ARG A 26 -4.16 0.13 5.55
N ILE A 27 -4.79 -0.88 6.10
CA ILE A 27 -5.61 -1.83 5.35
C ILE A 27 -7.05 -1.29 5.30
N VAL A 28 -7.63 -1.25 4.10
CA VAL A 28 -9.00 -0.79 3.89
C VAL A 28 -9.73 -1.76 2.97
N LYS A 29 -11.03 -1.89 3.17
CA LYS A 29 -11.93 -2.61 2.27
C LYS A 29 -12.49 -1.62 1.24
N LYS A 30 -12.20 -1.83 -0.04
CA LYS A 30 -12.70 -1.00 -1.15
C LYS A 30 -13.83 -1.73 -1.89
N HIS A 31 -14.83 -0.95 -2.24
CA HIS A 31 -15.97 -1.38 -3.03
C HIS A 31 -15.89 -0.76 -4.43
N PHE A 32 -15.96 -1.59 -5.46
CA PHE A 32 -15.92 -1.20 -6.85
C PHE A 32 -17.24 -1.63 -7.50
N ALA A 33 -18.03 -0.66 -7.96
CA ALA A 33 -19.27 -0.92 -8.67
C ALA A 33 -19.06 -0.70 -10.18
N SER A 34 -19.42 -1.70 -10.99
CA SER A 34 -19.45 -1.61 -12.44
C SER A 34 -20.85 -1.95 -12.96
N ARG A 35 -21.31 -1.19 -13.96
CA ARG A 35 -22.60 -1.46 -14.61
C ARG A 35 -22.61 -2.78 -15.39
N TYR A 36 -21.45 -3.27 -15.80
CA TYR A 36 -21.31 -4.46 -16.65
C TYR A 36 -20.71 -5.66 -15.90
N GLU A 37 -19.80 -5.41 -14.96
CA GLU A 37 -19.05 -6.46 -14.25
C GLU A 37 -19.58 -6.73 -12.83
N GLY A 38 -20.60 -5.98 -12.39
CA GLY A 38 -21.17 -6.09 -11.05
C GLY A 38 -20.32 -5.42 -9.98
N ASN A 39 -20.65 -5.71 -8.72
CA ASN A 39 -19.97 -5.16 -7.56
C ASN A 39 -18.84 -6.08 -7.12
N LYS A 40 -17.66 -5.51 -6.85
CA LYS A 40 -16.48 -6.20 -6.35
C LYS A 40 -15.99 -5.55 -5.08
N GLU A 41 -15.73 -6.36 -4.06
CA GLU A 41 -15.08 -5.93 -2.83
C GLU A 41 -13.68 -6.51 -2.76
N MET A 42 -12.73 -5.69 -2.33
CA MET A 42 -11.36 -6.17 -2.10
C MET A 42 -10.71 -5.43 -0.94
N GLU A 43 -9.92 -6.17 -0.18
CA GLU A 43 -9.05 -5.61 0.84
C GLU A 43 -7.74 -5.17 0.19
N VAL A 44 -7.36 -3.92 0.39
CA VAL A 44 -6.10 -3.36 -0.13
C VAL A 44 -5.34 -2.64 0.97
N GLU A 45 -4.03 -2.62 0.82
CA GLU A 45 -3.14 -1.93 1.73
C GLU A 45 -2.64 -0.64 1.10
N LEU A 46 -2.93 0.50 1.74
CA LEU A 46 -2.57 1.82 1.27
C LEU A 46 -1.20 2.25 1.81
N PHE A 47 -0.49 3.11 1.07
CA PHE A 47 0.79 3.73 1.45
C PHE A 47 1.85 2.71 1.88
N THR A 48 1.96 1.60 1.15
CA THR A 48 2.86 0.48 1.48
C THR A 48 4.34 0.86 1.52
N TRP A 49 4.74 1.94 0.82
CA TRP A 49 6.11 2.46 0.81
C TRP A 49 6.51 3.22 2.08
N GLU A 50 5.54 3.61 2.93
CA GLU A 50 5.79 4.28 4.22
C GLU A 50 6.12 3.28 5.35
N LYS A 51 6.10 1.97 5.06
CA LYS A 51 6.44 0.94 6.04
C LYS A 51 7.94 0.92 6.37
N LEU A 52 8.22 0.66 7.64
CA LEU A 52 9.57 0.49 8.18
C LEU A 52 9.91 -0.98 8.45
N ASP A 53 9.18 -1.90 7.84
CA ASP A 53 9.35 -3.36 7.99
C ASP A 53 10.73 -3.85 7.52
N PHE A 54 11.37 -3.11 6.61
CA PHE A 54 12.70 -3.44 6.08
C PHE A 54 13.86 -2.87 6.90
N VAL A 55 13.59 -2.05 7.93
CA VAL A 55 14.66 -1.40 8.72
C VAL A 55 15.55 -2.42 9.42
N SER A 56 14.97 -3.50 9.96
CA SER A 56 15.72 -4.55 10.65
C SER A 56 16.67 -5.29 9.70
N GLU A 57 16.23 -5.62 8.49
CA GLU A 57 17.09 -6.27 7.49
C GLU A 57 18.25 -5.36 7.10
N ILE A 58 18.00 -4.06 6.90
CA ILE A 58 19.06 -3.08 6.62
C ILE A 58 20.06 -3.03 7.79
N LYS A 59 19.59 -2.88 9.03
CA LYS A 59 20.50 -2.82 10.20
C LYS A 59 21.41 -4.04 10.30
N LYS A 60 20.86 -5.23 10.03
CA LYS A 60 21.62 -6.48 10.02
C LYS A 60 22.74 -6.48 8.98
N GLU A 61 22.45 -6.08 7.74
CA GLU A 61 23.46 -6.04 6.66
C GLU A 61 24.60 -5.06 6.94
N PHE A 62 24.35 -4.02 7.73
CA PHE A 62 25.37 -3.03 8.13
C PHE A 62 25.99 -3.31 9.52
N GLY A 63 25.62 -4.40 10.19
CA GLY A 63 26.15 -4.75 11.52
C GLY A 63 25.76 -3.76 12.63
N LEU A 64 24.57 -3.15 12.52
CA LEU A 64 24.05 -2.13 13.44
C LEU A 64 22.99 -2.67 14.41
N GLU A 65 23.07 -3.95 14.78
CA GLU A 65 22.21 -4.57 15.82
C GLU A 65 22.62 -4.19 17.24
#